data_AF-F0BLB4-F1
#
_entry.id   AF-F0BLB4-F1
#
_cell.length_a   1.000
_cell.length_b   1.000
_cell.length_c   1.000
_cell.angle_alpha   90.00
_cell.angle_beta   90.00
_cell.angle_gamma   90.00
#
_symmetry.space_group_name_H-M   'P 1'
#
loop_
_entity.id
_entity.type
_entity.pdbx_description
1 polymer ?
#
loop_
_entity_poly.entity_id
_entity_poly.type
_entity_poly.pdbx_seq_one_letter_code
_entity_poly.pdbx_strand_id
1 'polypeptide(L)'
;GRLLLCSLAKHEHRAAVHAYGHVNLGFAAKELRRFVEKAGLEVSSLETVTREKRPPHFEVISLIAVKPGIGSRESGIVESSTTASRRIAP
;
A
#
# COMPACT_ATOMS: atom_id res chain seq x y z
N GLY A 1 -3.45 11.72 10.18
CA GLY A 1 -3.92 10.47 10.83
C GLY A 1 -3.12 9.31 10.30
N ARG A 2 -2.96 8.22 11.07
CA ARG A 2 -2.21 7.02 10.69
C ARG A 2 -3.11 5.78 10.79
N LEU A 3 -2.97 4.87 9.82
CA LEU A 3 -3.59 3.54 9.79
C LEU A 3 -2.52 2.51 10.13
N LEU A 4 -2.84 1.61 11.07
CA LEU A 4 -2.15 0.36 11.31
C LEU A 4 -3.14 -0.76 11.01
N LEU A 5 -2.77 -1.68 10.12
CA LEU A 5 -3.59 -2.82 9.73
C LEU A 5 -2.79 -4.09 9.90
N CYS A 6 -3.36 -5.09 10.58
CA CYS A 6 -2.85 -6.45 10.63
C CYS A 6 -3.97 -7.42 10.24
N SER A 7 -3.69 -8.35 9.34
CA SER A 7 -4.64 -9.36 8.88
C SER A 7 -3.91 -10.64 8.49
N LEU A 8 -4.64 -11.75 8.31
CA LEU A 8 -4.10 -12.88 7.57
C LEU A 8 -3.84 -12.48 6.11
N ALA A 9 -2.71 -12.92 5.58
CA ALA A 9 -2.45 -12.91 4.16
C ALA A 9 -3.41 -13.88 3.44
N LYS A 10 -3.64 -13.65 2.15
CA LYS A 10 -4.57 -14.45 1.35
C LYS A 10 -4.20 -15.94 1.41
N HIS A 11 -5.17 -16.79 1.72
CA HIS A 11 -4.98 -18.24 1.85
C HIS A 11 -6.18 -19.03 1.30
N GLU A 12 -5.99 -20.32 1.01
CA GLU A 12 -7.06 -21.16 0.43
C GLU A 12 -7.71 -22.12 1.44
N HIS A 13 -7.24 -22.13 2.70
CA HIS A 13 -7.65 -23.08 3.74
C HIS A 13 -9.04 -22.83 4.35
N ARG A 14 -10.10 -22.87 3.53
CA ARG A 14 -11.51 -22.69 3.96
C ARG A 14 -11.91 -23.66 5.07
N ALA A 15 -11.56 -24.93 4.93
CA ALA A 15 -11.93 -25.96 5.91
C ALA A 15 -11.32 -25.70 7.30
N ALA A 16 -10.10 -25.16 7.35
CA ALA A 16 -9.41 -24.87 8.61
C ALA A 16 -10.04 -23.69 9.37
N VAL A 17 -10.64 -22.74 8.67
CA VAL A 17 -11.19 -21.52 9.27
C VAL A 17 -12.72 -21.53 9.43
N HIS A 18 -13.39 -22.52 8.83
CA HIS A 18 -14.85 -22.69 8.87
C HIS A 18 -15.40 -22.82 10.30
N ALA A 19 -14.68 -23.54 11.17
CA ALA A 19 -15.06 -23.72 12.57
C ALA A 19 -15.06 -22.40 13.39
N TYR A 20 -14.35 -21.38 12.91
CA TYR A 20 -14.22 -20.08 13.55
C TYR A 20 -15.10 -19.00 12.87
N GLY A 21 -15.96 -19.40 11.91
CA GLY A 21 -16.87 -18.49 11.22
C GLY A 21 -16.18 -17.48 10.29
N HIS A 22 -14.90 -17.69 9.94
CA HIS A 22 -14.19 -16.79 9.03
C HIS A 22 -14.71 -16.97 7.60
N VAL A 23 -15.38 -15.93 7.10
CA VAL A 23 -15.79 -15.83 5.69
C VAL A 23 -14.71 -15.20 4.80
N ASN A 24 -13.83 -14.39 5.39
CA ASN A 24 -12.70 -13.75 4.71
C ASN A 24 -11.47 -14.65 4.75
N LEU A 25 -10.91 -14.92 3.57
CA LEU A 25 -9.71 -15.74 3.37
C LEU A 25 -8.42 -14.92 3.36
N GLY A 26 -8.36 -13.90 4.23
CA GLY A 26 -7.28 -12.93 4.23
C GLY A 26 -7.28 -12.02 2.99
N PHE A 27 -6.19 -11.26 2.84
CA PHE A 27 -6.01 -10.30 1.74
C PHE A 27 -4.65 -10.44 1.08
N ALA A 28 -4.60 -10.21 -0.23
CA ALA A 28 -3.33 -10.04 -0.92
C ALA A 28 -2.78 -8.62 -0.69
N ALA A 29 -1.45 -8.47 -0.69
CA ALA A 29 -0.78 -7.18 -0.58
C ALA A 29 -1.33 -6.14 -1.58
N LYS A 30 -1.55 -6.55 -2.84
CA LYS A 30 -2.10 -5.68 -3.89
C LYS A 30 -3.52 -5.20 -3.58
N GLU A 31 -4.35 -6.03 -2.94
CA GLU A 31 -5.72 -5.65 -2.56
C GLU A 31 -5.70 -4.61 -1.44
N LEU A 32 -4.88 -4.84 -0.41
CA LEU A 32 -4.71 -3.88 0.69
C LEU A 32 -4.19 -2.54 0.21
N ARG A 33 -3.17 -2.53 -0.66
CA ARG A 33 -2.66 -1.32 -1.30
C ARG A 33 -3.76 -0.55 -2.01
N ARG A 34 -4.55 -1.23 -2.85
CA ARG A 34 -5.66 -0.62 -3.59
C ARG A 34 -6.70 -0.01 -2.66
N PHE A 35 -7.05 -0.68 -1.56
CA PHE A 35 -8.03 -0.16 -0.60
C PHE A 35 -7.52 1.11 0.10
N VAL A 36 -6.27 1.12 0.51
CA VAL A 36 -5.63 2.25 1.19
C VAL A 36 -5.49 3.45 0.26
N GLU A 37 -5.03 3.23 -0.97
CA GLU A 37 -4.94 4.27 -2.00
C GLU A 37 -6.32 4.84 -2.36
N LYS A 38 -7.34 3.98 -2.51
CA LYS A 38 -8.73 4.40 -2.76
C LYS A 38 -9.29 5.22 -1.59
N ALA A 39 -8.82 4.98 -0.37
CA ALA A 39 -9.19 5.76 0.82
C ALA A 39 -8.44 7.10 0.93
N GLY A 40 -7.56 7.43 -0.03
CA GLY A 40 -6.76 8.66 -0.01
C GLY A 40 -5.64 8.64 1.03
N LEU A 41 -5.16 7.46 1.39
CA LEU A 41 -4.02 7.26 2.28
C LEU A 41 -2.78 6.85 1.47
N GLU A 42 -1.60 7.20 1.98
CA GLU A 42 -0.32 6.82 1.41
C GLU A 42 0.26 5.63 2.19
N VAL A 43 0.56 4.55 1.49
CA VAL A 43 1.17 3.35 2.09
C VAL A 43 2.62 3.66 2.47
N SER A 44 2.95 3.57 3.76
CA SER A 44 4.32 3.72 4.28
C SER A 44 5.06 2.38 4.33
N SER A 45 4.38 1.29 4.71
CA SER A 45 4.93 -0.08 4.67
C SER A 45 3.81 -1.10 4.45
N LEU A 46 4.15 -2.23 3.82
CA LEU A 46 3.23 -3.33 3.57
C LEU A 46 4.04 -4.62 3.40
N GLU A 47 3.99 -5.51 4.39
CA GLU A 47 4.88 -6.66 4.49
C GLU A 47 4.18 -7.86 5.14
N THR A 48 4.58 -9.07 4.76
CA THR A 48 4.29 -10.28 5.54
C THR A 48 5.24 -10.33 6.72
N VAL A 49 4.71 -10.22 7.94
CA VAL A 49 5.52 -10.06 9.17
C VAL A 49 5.77 -11.37 9.90
N THR A 50 4.88 -12.35 9.74
CA THR A 50 5.05 -13.67 10.35
C THR A 50 4.47 -14.77 9.47
N ARG A 51 5.02 -15.97 9.65
CA ARG A 51 4.50 -17.22 9.08
C ARG A 51 4.43 -18.27 10.16
N GLU A 52 3.28 -18.90 10.32
CA GLU A 52 3.08 -19.96 11.31
C GLU A 52 3.91 -21.20 10.97
N LYS A 53 4.56 -21.79 11.98
CA LYS A 53 5.36 -23.01 11.80
C LYS A 53 4.52 -24.25 11.54
N ARG A 54 3.28 -24.30 12.04
CA ARG A 54 2.40 -25.46 11.89
C ARG A 54 1.57 -25.34 10.62
N PRO A 55 1.27 -26.46 9.96
CA PRO A 55 0.27 -26.48 8.91
C PRO A 55 -1.06 -25.89 9.43
N PRO A 56 -1.75 -25.06 8.62
CA PRO A 56 -1.51 -24.85 7.19
C PRO A 56 -0.56 -23.68 6.84
N HIS A 57 0.26 -23.21 7.79
CA HIS A 57 1.25 -22.13 7.58
C HIS A 57 0.64 -20.78 7.20
N PHE A 58 -0.32 -20.32 8.00
CA PHE A 58 -0.89 -19.00 7.83
C PHE A 58 0.19 -17.92 7.95
N GLU A 59 0.02 -16.87 7.16
CA GLU A 59 0.89 -15.71 7.17
C GLU A 59 0.12 -14.50 7.66
N VAL A 60 0.79 -13.60 8.39
CA VAL A 60 0.23 -12.31 8.80
C VAL A 60 0.83 -11.23 7.92
N ILE A 61 -0.04 -10.43 7.33
CA ILE A 61 0.33 -9.22 6.58
C ILE A 61 0.05 -7.98 7.44
N SER A 62 1.02 -7.07 7.49
CA SER A 62 0.94 -5.80 8.19
C SER A 62 1.07 -4.65 7.21
N LEU A 63 0.31 -3.57 7.44
CA LEU A 63 0.37 -2.34 6.67
C LEU A 63 0.35 -1.13 7.59
N ILE A 64 1.23 -0.17 7.28
CA ILE A 64 1.20 1.17 7.85
C ILE A 64 0.90 2.15 6.73
N ALA A 65 -0.06 3.05 6.95
CA ALA A 65 -0.35 4.13 6.03
C ALA A 65 -0.65 5.44 6.75
N VAL A 66 -0.50 6.55 6.04
CA VAL A 66 -0.71 7.90 6.58
C VAL A 66 -1.67 8.67 5.71
N LYS A 67 -2.50 9.51 6.33
CA LYS A 67 -3.25 10.52 5.60
C LYS A 67 -2.28 11.66 5.27
N PRO A 68 -2.10 12.03 3.99
CA PRO A 68 -1.26 13.16 3.63
C PRO A 68 -1.78 14.43 4.31
N GLY A 69 -0.85 15.27 4.78
CA GLY A 69 -1.20 16.56 5.36
C GLY A 69 -1.83 17.47 4.32
N ILE A 70 -2.64 18.44 4.76
CA ILE A 70 -3.13 19.53 3.91
C ILE A 70 -1.90 20.43 3.64
N GLY A 71 -1.05 20.05 2.67
CA GLY A 71 0.19 20.80 2.40
C GLY A 71 1.24 20.13 1.50
N SER A 72 1.16 18.85 1.17
CA SER A 72 2.18 18.19 0.32
C SER A 72 1.77 18.03 -1.15
N ARG A 73 1.05 19.02 -1.71
CA ARG A 73 0.80 19.12 -3.16
C ARG A 73 1.84 19.97 -3.88
N GLU A 74 3.12 19.78 -3.59
CA GLU A 74 4.17 20.44 -4.36
C GLU A 74 5.24 19.44 -4.78
N SER A 75 5.10 18.97 -6.02
CA SER A 75 6.16 18.37 -6.85
C SER A 75 5.64 18.34 -8.27
N GLY A 76 5.47 19.54 -8.82
CA GLY A 76 4.97 19.79 -10.17
C GLY A 76 5.53 21.09 -10.71
N ILE A 77 6.84 21.33 -10.51
CA ILE A 77 7.56 22.36 -11.25
C ILE A 77 8.24 21.65 -12.41
N VAL A 78 7.62 21.73 -13.59
CA VAL A 78 8.27 21.44 -14.86
C VAL A 78 9.11 22.67 -15.19
N GLU A 79 10.43 22.58 -15.09
CA GLU A 79 11.34 23.61 -15.61
C GLU A 79 11.28 23.59 -17.14
N SER A 80 10.48 24.49 -17.71
CA SER A 80 10.52 24.82 -19.14
C SER A 80 11.65 25.82 -19.40
N SER A 81 12.84 25.32 -19.76
CA SER A 81 13.95 26.16 -20.22
C SER A 81 13.67 26.68 -21.64
N THR A 82 13.02 27.84 -21.70
CA THR A 82 13.05 28.72 -22.87
C THR A 82 14.31 29.57 -22.78
N THR A 83 15.39 29.17 -23.46
CA THR A 83 16.52 30.07 -23.71
C THR A 83 16.45 30.55 -25.15
N ALA A 84 15.86 31.73 -25.32
CA ALA A 84 15.96 32.54 -26.52
C ALA A 84 17.41 32.98 -26.71
N SER A 85 18.15 32.31 -27.60
CA SER A 85 19.46 32.79 -28.05
C SER A 85 19.25 33.79 -29.19
N ARG A 86 19.52 35.08 -28.90
CA ARG A 86 19.39 36.19 -29.85
C ARG A 86 20.78 36.70 -30.21
N ARG A 87 21.06 36.68 -31.53
CA ARG A 87 22.11 37.42 -32.30
C ARG A 87 23.55 36.89 -32.11
N ILE A 88 24.43 36.88 -33.11
CA ILE A 88 24.83 37.98 -34.02
C ILE A 88 25.42 37.39 -35.34
N ALA A 89 25.06 37.96 -36.48
CA ALA A 89 25.74 37.80 -37.78
C ALA A 89 26.82 38.87 -37.96
N PRO A 90 27.85 38.61 -38.77
CA PRO A 90 27.99 39.38 -40.02
C PRO A 90 27.92 38.51 -41.28
#